data_AF-A0A517TN28-F1
#
_entry.id   AF-A0A517TN28-F1
#
_cell.length_a   1.000
_cell.length_b   1.000
_cell.length_c   1.000
_cell.angle_alpha   90.00
_cell.angle_beta   90.00
_cell.angle_gamma   90.00
#
_symmetry.space_group_name_H-M   'P 1'
#
loop_
_entity.id
_entity.type
_entity.pdbx_description
1 polymer ?
#
loop_
_entity_poly.entity_id
_entity_poly.type
_entity_poly.pdbx_seq_one_letter_code
_entity_poly.pdbx_strand_id
1 'polypeptide(L)' 'MTKTLEAAIERLRELPEEQQESLARILLEEIEAHDEWDASTGANPQRVAEISTEVRAAYHRGECEPLDPDKL' A
#
# COMPACT_ATOMS: atom_id res chain seq x y z
N MET A 1 9.38 -8.35 18.28
CA MET A 1 9.32 -8.52 16.80
C MET A 1 8.47 -9.74 16.50
N THR A 2 7.63 -9.72 15.47
CA THR A 2 6.91 -10.95 15.07
C THR A 2 7.91 -11.91 14.43
N LYS A 3 7.64 -13.23 14.47
CA LYS A 3 8.53 -14.24 13.88
C LYS A 3 8.80 -13.97 12.39
N THR A 4 7.80 -13.49 11.67
CA THR A 4 7.91 -13.17 10.25
C THR A 4 8.83 -11.96 10.01
N LEU A 5 8.68 -10.89 10.81
CA LEU A 5 9.51 -9.69 10.68
C LEU A 5 10.98 -9.99 11.06
N GLU A 6 11.19 -10.84 12.06
CA GLU A 6 12.53 -11.29 12.43
C GLU A 6 13.22 -12.07 11.31
N ALA A 7 12.53 -13.05 10.71
CA ALA A 7 13.07 -13.80 9.58
C ALA A 7 13.37 -12.91 8.36
N ALA A 8 12.56 -11.89 8.10
CA ALA A 8 12.79 -10.92 7.03
C ALA A 8 14.07 -10.10 7.27
N ILE A 9 14.28 -9.61 8.50
CA ILE A 9 15.49 -8.84 8.86
C ILE A 9 16.74 -9.71 8.78
N GLU A 10 16.69 -10.96 9.23
CA GLU A 10 17.83 -11.88 9.10
C GLU A 10 18.21 -12.08 7.63
N ARG A 11 17.23 -12.25 6.72
CA ARG A 11 17.52 -12.32 5.28
C ARG A 11 18.08 -11.04 4.69
N LEU A 12 17.59 -9.87 5.14
CA LEU A 12 18.13 -8.58 4.69
C LEU A 12 19.60 -8.43 5.08
N ARG A 13 19.98 -8.85 6.30
CA ARG A 13 21.37 -8.78 6.81
C ARG A 13 22.36 -9.60 5.98
N GLU A 14 21.90 -10.66 5.31
CA GLU A 14 22.72 -11.51 4.45
C GLU A 14 22.98 -10.90 3.06
N LEU A 15 22.27 -9.83 2.67
CA LEU A 15 22.41 -9.20 1.36
C LEU A 15 23.63 -8.28 1.28
N PRO A 16 24.15 -7.99 0.08
CA PRO A 16 25.14 -6.93 -0.12
C PRO A 16 24.62 -5.56 0.35
N GLU A 17 25.49 -4.68 0.85
CA GLU A 17 25.12 -3.37 1.39
C GLU A 17 24.28 -2.52 0.42
N GLU A 18 24.60 -2.54 -0.88
CA GLU A 18 23.82 -1.82 -1.90
C GLU A 18 22.37 -2.30 -1.97
N GLN A 19 22.14 -3.61 -1.86
CA GLN A 19 20.80 -4.19 -1.86
C GLN A 19 20.08 -3.93 -0.53
N GLN A 20 20.81 -3.95 0.59
CA GLN A 20 20.25 -3.56 1.89
C GLN A 20 19.75 -2.12 1.86
N GLU A 21 20.56 -1.20 1.35
CA GLU A 21 20.21 0.23 1.23
C GLU A 21 19.02 0.45 0.29
N SER A 22 19.00 -0.21 -0.87
CA SER A 22 17.89 -0.11 -1.81
C SER A 22 16.58 -0.63 -1.19
N LEU A 23 16.62 -1.76 -0.49
CA LEU A 23 15.43 -2.33 0.15
C LEU A 23 14.99 -1.52 1.37
N ALA A 24 15.94 -0.99 2.15
CA ALA A 24 15.64 -0.12 3.28
C ALA A 24 14.89 1.13 2.83
N ARG A 25 15.30 1.75 1.73
CA ARG A 25 14.60 2.93 1.16
C ARG A 25 13.17 2.61 0.78
N ILE A 26 12.95 1.51 0.05
CA ILE A 26 11.60 1.06 -0.36
C ILE A 26 10.73 0.80 0.88
N LEU A 27 11.26 0.09 1.87
CA LEU A 27 10.49 -0.23 3.08
C LEU A 27 10.10 1.02 3.88
N LEU A 28 11.00 2.00 3.98
CA LEU A 28 10.70 3.26 4.66
C LEU A 28 9.64 4.07 3.91
N GLU A 29 9.74 4.14 2.58
CA GLU A 29 8.75 4.80 1.73
C GLU A 29 7.35 4.16 1.85
N GLU A 30 7.27 2.83 1.84
CA GLU A 30 6.00 2.11 2.02
C GLU A 30 5.39 2.32 3.41
N ILE A 31 6.22 2.40 4.46
CA ILE A 31 5.74 2.70 5.82
C ILE A 31 5.18 4.12 5.88
N GLU A 32 5.89 5.11 5.33
CA GLU A 32 5.43 6.50 5.31
C GLU A 32 4.14 6.67 4.49
N ALA A 33 4.08 6.07 3.30
CA ALA A 33 2.87 6.07 2.47
C ALA A 33 1.68 5.41 3.17
N HIS A 34 1.90 4.33 3.92
CA HIS A 34 0.86 3.69 4.72
C HIS A 34 0.37 4.60 5.86
N ASP A 35 1.29 5.24 6.58
CA ASP A 35 0.96 6.17 7.67
C ASP A 35 0.17 7.39 7.15
N GLU A 36 0.55 7.95 6.00
CA GLU A 36 -0.17 9.04 5.33
C GLU A 36 -1.57 8.62 4.87
N TRP A 37 -1.69 7.42 4.31
CA TRP A 37 -2.97 6.85 3.91
C TRP A 37 -3.90 6.68 5.11
N ASP A 38 -3.42 6.10 6.20
CA ASP A 38 -4.20 5.88 7.42
C ASP A 38 -4.61 7.20 8.06
N ALA A 39 -3.71 8.20 8.10
CA ALA A 39 -4.03 9.53 8.60
C ALA A 39 -5.12 10.21 7.75
N SER A 40 -4.99 10.18 6.43
CA SER A 40 -5.92 10.86 5.51
C SER A 40 -7.31 10.21 5.48
N THR A 41 -7.36 8.87 5.47
CA THR A 41 -8.62 8.10 5.45
C THR A 41 -9.28 8.07 6.82
N GLY A 42 -8.50 7.92 7.89
CA GLY A 42 -8.97 7.99 9.28
C GLY A 42 -9.51 9.37 9.68
N ALA A 43 -8.99 10.45 9.09
CA ALA A 43 -9.52 11.79 9.28
C ALA A 43 -10.88 12.02 8.57
N ASN A 44 -11.22 11.21 7.57
CA ASN A 44 -12.38 11.42 6.70
C ASN A 44 -13.24 10.17 6.49
N PRO A 45 -13.63 9.43 7.55
CA PRO A 45 -14.24 8.11 7.42
C PRO A 45 -15.58 8.14 6.68
N GLN A 46 -16.37 9.19 6.87
CA GLN A 46 -17.64 9.37 6.17
C GLN A 46 -17.45 9.56 4.66
N ARG A 47 -16.46 10.37 4.27
CA ARG A 47 -16.17 10.63 2.86
C ARG A 47 -15.66 9.37 2.16
N VAL A 48 -14.82 8.59 2.83
CA VAL A 48 -14.36 7.29 2.33
C VAL A 48 -15.54 6.32 2.12
N ALA A 49 -16.50 6.28 3.05
CA ALA A 49 -17.68 5.44 2.94
C ALA A 49 -18.59 5.86 1.76
N GLU A 50 -18.77 7.16 1.55
CA GLU A 50 -19.52 7.70 0.41
C GLU A 50 -18.89 7.30 -0.92
N ILE A 51 -17.59 7.57 -1.10
CA ILE A 51 -16.85 7.23 -2.32
C ILE A 51 -16.91 5.72 -2.58
N SER A 52 -16.69 4.92 -1.53
CA SER A 52 -16.76 3.45 -1.63
C SER A 52 -18.13 2.97 -2.09
N THR A 53 -19.21 3.60 -1.59
CA THR A 53 -20.59 3.26 -1.98
C THR A 53 -20.85 3.64 -3.43
N GLU A 54 -20.44 4.84 -3.83
CA GLU A 54 -20.59 5.34 -5.19
C GLU A 54 -19.87 4.45 -6.22
N VAL A 55 -18.60 4.13 -5.97
CA VAL A 55 -17.79 3.27 -6.84
C VAL A 55 -18.38 1.88 -6.96
N ARG A 56 -18.85 1.28 -5.86
CA ARG A 56 -19.53 -0.03 -5.90
C ARG A 56 -20.81 0.01 -6.71
N ALA A 57 -21.59 1.07 -6.58
CA ALA A 57 -22.81 1.24 -7.37
C ALA A 57 -22.50 1.39 -8.86
N ALA A 58 -21.47 2.17 -9.23
CA ALA A 58 -21.00 2.30 -10.61
C ALA A 58 -20.51 0.97 -11.19
N TYR A 59 -19.76 0.19 -10.41
CA TYR A 59 -19.33 -1.16 -10.79
C TYR A 59 -20.53 -2.06 -11.11
N HIS A 60 -21.55 -2.08 -10.24
CA HIS A 60 -22.76 -2.86 -10.47
C HIS A 60 -23.59 -2.38 -11.68
N ARG A 61 -23.47 -1.12 -12.08
CA ARG A 61 -24.08 -0.58 -13.30
C ARG A 61 -23.23 -0.82 -14.56
N GLY A 62 -22.02 -1.35 -14.43
CA GLY A 62 -21.10 -1.56 -15.56
C GLY A 62 -20.46 -0.26 -16.08
N GLU A 63 -20.38 0.77 -15.23
CA GLU A 63 -19.85 2.10 -15.59
C GLU A 63 -18.35 2.25 -15.30
N CYS A 64 -17.73 1.26 -14.65
CA CYS A 64 -16.29 1.28 -14.40
C CYS A 64 -15.51 1.00 -15.69
N GLU A 65 -14.46 1.78 -15.92
CA GLU A 65 -13.52 1.52 -17.00
C GLU A 65 -12.76 0.20 -16.72
N PRO A 66 -12.53 -0.63 -17.75
CA PRO A 66 -11.67 -1.80 -17.62
C PRO A 66 -10.26 -1.38 -17.19
N LEU A 67 -9.70 -2.09 -16.22
CA LEU A 67 -8.30 -1.92 -15.86
C LEU A 67 -7.41 -2.32 -17.06
N ASP A 68 -6.54 -1.41 -17.47
CA ASP A 68 -5.53 -1.62 -18.51
C ASP A 68 -4.17 -1.84 -17.85
N PRO A 69 -3.68 -3.09 -17.73
CA PRO A 69 -2.46 -3.39 -17.01
C PRO A 69 -1.21 -2.77 -17.63
N ASP A 70 -1.25 -2.43 -18.92
CA ASP A 70 -0.11 -1.85 -19.64
C ASP A 70 0.02 -0.33 -19.39
N LYS A 71 -0.92 0.28 -18.65
CA LYS A 71 -0.94 1.69 -18.24
C LYS A 71 -0.74 1.92 -16.75
N LEU A 72 -0.39 0.87 -16.01
CA LEU A 72 -0.07 0.93 -14.58
C LEU A 72 1.35 1.42 -14.34
#